data_AF-A0A453P4S4-F1
#
_entry.id   AF-A0A453P4S4-F1
#
_cell.length_a   1.000
_cell.length_b   1.000
_cell.length_c   1.000
_cell.angle_alpha   90.00
_cell.angle_beta   90.00
_cell.angle_gamma   90.00
#
_symmetry.space_group_name_H-M   'P 1'
#
loop_
_entity.id
_entity.type
_entity.pdbx_description
1 polymer ?
#
loop_
_entity_poly.entity_id
_entity_poly.type
_entity_poly.pdbx_seq_one_letter_code
_entity_poly.pdbx_strand_id
1 'polypeptide(L)'
;EARIEEYKRLMDQKIALRRNNQNPERPDANYLRTLDSSIKRNTTVIKKLKTINDEQKDGLMDELKSVNLSKFVSEAVSYICEAKLRSADIQAAVQVCSLLHQRYKDFSPCLIQGLLKVFVPGKSGDDLDTDKNSRAMKKRSTLKLLIELYFVGIVEDASIFVNIIKDLTSLEHLKDREATQTNLSLLSSFVRQGRLFIGLRSHGHESYDEFFKDLNVTADQKKFFKKALNSYYDAVSELLQSENASLRLMEAENAKVLSAKGELSDENTASYEKLRKSFDQLLRGVSSLAEAIDLQPPVMPDDGNTTRVTTGTDVTPSSGKEPSVLEPIWDDDDTKTFYESLPDLRAFVPAVLLGEAEQKLNEQHAKGREQSSESNAEQE
;
A
#
# COMPACT_ATOMS: atom_id res chain seq x y z
N GLU A 1 -6.30 -17.56 -11.28
CA GLU A 1 -6.07 -17.57 -12.75
C GLU A 1 -6.19 -16.17 -13.37
N ALA A 2 -7.35 -15.50 -13.33
CA ALA A 2 -7.53 -14.17 -13.94
C ALA A 2 -6.48 -13.10 -13.55
N ARG A 3 -6.10 -12.99 -12.26
CA ARG A 3 -5.05 -12.05 -11.81
C ARG A 3 -3.66 -12.37 -12.36
N ILE A 4 -3.35 -13.65 -12.56
CA ILE A 4 -2.06 -14.10 -13.10
C ILE A 4 -2.01 -13.78 -14.60
N GLU A 5 -3.10 -14.03 -15.31
CA GLU A 5 -3.23 -13.72 -16.73
C GLU A 5 -3.18 -12.21 -17.01
N GLU A 6 -3.84 -11.40 -16.18
CA GLU A 6 -3.76 -9.94 -16.26
C GLU A 6 -2.33 -9.45 -16.04
N TYR A 7 -1.63 -9.97 -15.02
CA TYR A 7 -0.22 -9.65 -14.78
C TYR A 7 0.64 -10.02 -15.98
N LYS A 8 0.44 -11.23 -16.53
CA LYS A 8 1.16 -11.73 -17.70
C LYS A 8 1.01 -10.77 -18.88
N ARG A 9 -0.24 -10.37 -19.18
CA ARG A 9 -0.56 -9.41 -20.23
C ARG A 9 0.15 -8.06 -20.03
N LEU A 10 0.10 -7.52 -18.81
CA LEU A 10 0.78 -6.25 -18.49
C LEU A 10 2.29 -6.36 -18.66
N MET A 11 2.88 -7.49 -18.28
CA MET A 11 4.31 -7.72 -18.38
C MET A 11 4.76 -7.90 -19.84
N ASP A 12 4.01 -8.68 -20.63
CA ASP A 12 4.30 -8.88 -22.05
C ASP A 12 4.20 -7.54 -22.81
N GLN A 13 3.22 -6.69 -22.48
CA GLN A 13 3.11 -5.34 -23.01
C GLN A 13 4.32 -4.48 -22.63
N LYS A 14 4.76 -4.53 -21.37
CA LYS A 14 5.92 -3.79 -20.86
C LYS A 14 7.22 -4.21 -21.56
N ILE A 15 7.42 -5.51 -21.79
CA ILE A 15 8.57 -6.06 -22.53
C ILE A 15 8.54 -5.59 -23.98
N ALA A 16 7.39 -5.66 -24.65
CA ALA A 16 7.24 -5.19 -26.03
C ALA A 16 7.55 -3.69 -26.16
N LEU A 17 7.02 -2.87 -25.25
CA LEU A 17 7.34 -1.44 -25.20
C LEU A 17 8.82 -1.19 -24.97
N ARG A 18 9.46 -1.92 -24.03
CA ARG A 18 10.91 -1.79 -23.78
C ARG A 18 11.72 -2.04 -25.04
N ARG A 19 11.46 -3.14 -25.75
CA ARG A 19 12.16 -3.48 -26.99
C ARG A 19 12.07 -2.35 -28.02
N ASN A 20 10.87 -1.82 -28.23
CA ASN A 20 10.61 -0.75 -29.19
C ASN A 20 11.21 0.59 -28.77
N ASN A 21 11.26 0.87 -27.46
CA ASN A 21 11.82 2.12 -26.93
C ASN A 21 13.35 2.13 -26.91
N GLN A 22 13.99 0.97 -26.73
CA GLN A 22 15.46 0.84 -26.80
C GLN A 22 15.99 0.95 -28.23
N ASN A 23 15.21 0.47 -29.21
CA ASN A 23 15.56 0.53 -30.63
C ASN A 23 14.44 1.21 -31.43
N PRO A 24 14.23 2.54 -31.24
CA PRO A 24 13.11 3.22 -31.86
C PRO A 24 13.33 3.37 -33.37
N GLU A 25 12.45 2.79 -34.17
CA GLU A 25 12.38 2.98 -35.63
C GLU A 25 11.77 4.35 -35.95
N ARG A 26 12.59 5.40 -35.83
CA ARG A 26 12.14 6.78 -36.03
C ARG A 26 11.83 7.05 -37.50
N PRO A 27 10.67 7.68 -37.81
CA PRO A 27 10.35 8.06 -39.17
C PRO A 27 11.35 9.08 -39.71
N ASP A 28 11.58 9.03 -41.02
CA ASP A 28 12.44 9.98 -41.69
C ASP A 28 11.79 11.38 -41.80
N ALA A 29 12.60 12.36 -42.19
CA ALA A 29 12.11 13.73 -42.37
C ALA A 29 11.04 13.84 -43.47
N ASN A 30 11.03 12.93 -44.45
CA ASN A 30 10.05 12.97 -45.54
C ASN A 30 8.66 12.55 -45.04
N TYR A 31 8.58 11.46 -44.29
CA TYR A 31 7.35 11.05 -43.63
C TYR A 31 6.84 12.13 -42.68
N LEU A 32 7.71 12.73 -41.86
CA LEU A 32 7.28 13.79 -40.94
C LEU A 32 6.69 15.02 -41.67
N ARG A 33 7.14 15.31 -42.89
CA ARG A 33 6.59 16.40 -43.73
C ARG A 33 5.19 16.08 -44.28
N THR A 34 4.79 14.82 -44.37
CA THR A 34 3.43 14.46 -44.81
C THR A 34 2.38 14.62 -43.71
N LEU A 35 2.81 14.83 -42.47
CA LEU A 35 1.92 15.00 -41.32
C LEU A 35 1.53 16.48 -41.10
N ASP A 36 0.40 16.69 -40.42
CA ASP A 36 -0.11 18.02 -40.16
C ASP A 36 0.82 18.81 -39.21
N SER A 37 1.42 19.89 -39.75
CA SER A 37 2.33 20.79 -39.04
C SER A 37 1.66 22.11 -38.65
N SER A 38 0.33 22.24 -38.82
CA SER A 38 -0.40 23.46 -38.50
C SER A 38 -0.39 23.71 -37.00
N ILE A 39 -0.09 24.96 -36.60
CA ILE A 39 -0.01 25.36 -35.20
C ILE A 39 -1.32 25.04 -34.48
N LYS A 40 -2.46 25.40 -35.10
CA LYS A 40 -3.79 25.15 -34.52
C LYS A 40 -4.01 23.68 -34.17
N ARG A 41 -3.76 22.76 -35.11
CA ARG A 41 -3.96 21.32 -34.88
C ARG A 41 -3.00 20.81 -33.80
N ASN A 42 -1.72 21.14 -33.91
CA ASN A 42 -0.70 20.71 -32.95
C ASN A 42 -1.01 21.19 -31.53
N THR A 43 -1.31 22.49 -31.35
CA THR A 43 -1.69 23.06 -30.05
C THR A 43 -2.94 22.40 -29.47
N THR A 44 -3.96 22.08 -30.29
CA THR A 44 -5.15 21.36 -29.83
C THR A 44 -4.81 19.96 -29.34
N VAL A 45 -3.98 19.21 -30.08
CA VAL A 45 -3.63 17.83 -29.74
C VAL A 45 -2.76 17.78 -28.47
N ILE A 46 -1.72 18.61 -28.36
CA ILE A 46 -0.82 18.58 -27.18
C ILE A 46 -1.52 19.03 -25.90
N LYS A 47 -2.52 19.91 -25.96
CA LYS A 47 -3.31 20.30 -24.78
C LYS A 47 -4.05 19.12 -24.14
N LYS A 48 -4.45 18.12 -24.93
CA LYS A 48 -5.10 16.89 -24.43
C LYS A 48 -4.15 16.03 -23.59
N LEU A 49 -2.83 16.21 -23.72
CA LEU A 49 -1.84 15.49 -22.90
C LEU A 49 -1.95 15.83 -21.40
N LYS A 50 -2.60 16.94 -21.04
CA LYS A 50 -2.84 17.32 -19.64
C LYS A 50 -3.86 16.43 -18.93
N THR A 51 -4.70 15.71 -19.68
CA THR A 51 -5.80 14.89 -19.17
C THR A 51 -5.72 13.44 -19.64
N ILE A 52 -4.51 12.89 -19.79
CA ILE A 52 -4.31 11.49 -20.17
C ILE A 52 -4.99 10.56 -19.16
N ASN A 53 -5.80 9.64 -19.67
CA ASN A 53 -6.49 8.58 -18.93
C ASN A 53 -6.68 7.36 -19.85
N ASP A 54 -7.07 6.23 -19.29
CA ASP A 54 -7.20 4.98 -20.05
C ASP A 54 -8.30 5.02 -21.11
N GLU A 55 -9.42 5.69 -20.84
CA GLU A 55 -10.59 5.78 -21.74
C GLU A 55 -10.28 6.56 -23.03
N GLN A 56 -9.46 7.61 -22.93
CA GLN A 56 -9.18 8.52 -24.04
C GLN A 56 -7.84 8.25 -24.73
N LYS A 57 -7.04 7.30 -24.24
CA LYS A 57 -5.66 7.10 -24.70
C LYS A 57 -5.58 6.76 -26.18
N ASP A 58 -6.47 5.89 -26.68
CA ASP A 58 -6.37 5.35 -28.04
C ASP A 58 -6.68 6.45 -29.07
N GLY A 59 -7.76 7.22 -28.84
CA GLY A 59 -8.09 8.39 -29.66
C GLY A 59 -6.99 9.46 -29.60
N LEU A 60 -6.42 9.73 -28.43
CA LEU A 60 -5.29 10.65 -28.29
C LEU A 60 -4.07 10.16 -29.07
N MET A 61 -3.74 8.87 -29.00
CA MET A 61 -2.61 8.29 -29.74
C MET A 61 -2.81 8.39 -31.25
N ASP A 62 -4.02 8.20 -31.76
CA ASP A 62 -4.31 8.34 -33.19
C ASP A 62 -4.19 9.80 -33.66
N GLU A 63 -4.64 10.76 -32.85
CA GLU A 63 -4.41 12.19 -33.12
C GLU A 63 -2.92 12.55 -33.10
N LEU A 64 -2.14 11.99 -32.17
CA LEU A 64 -0.70 12.20 -32.09
C LEU A 64 0.04 11.61 -33.29
N LYS A 65 -0.43 10.48 -33.84
CA LYS A 65 0.14 9.87 -35.05
C LYS A 65 -0.06 10.75 -36.29
N SER A 66 -1.14 11.54 -36.35
CA SER A 66 -1.52 12.36 -37.51
C SER A 66 -0.81 13.72 -37.58
N VAL A 67 -0.09 14.14 -36.54
CA VAL A 67 0.53 15.46 -36.44
C VAL A 67 2.06 15.40 -36.39
N ASN A 68 2.72 16.47 -36.85
CA ASN A 68 4.17 16.65 -36.73
C ASN A 68 4.51 17.58 -35.55
N LEU A 69 4.90 16.97 -34.42
CA LEU A 69 5.29 17.66 -33.19
C LEU A 69 6.76 18.07 -33.16
N SER A 70 7.51 17.99 -34.26
CA SER A 70 8.96 18.30 -34.24
C SER A 70 9.28 19.69 -33.64
N LYS A 71 8.36 20.65 -33.80
CA LYS A 71 8.48 22.01 -33.23
C LYS A 71 7.76 22.21 -31.88
N PHE A 72 7.05 21.19 -31.40
CA PHE A 72 6.17 21.25 -30.23
C PHE A 72 6.53 20.24 -29.13
N VAL A 73 7.65 19.51 -29.26
CA VAL A 73 8.08 18.47 -28.30
C VAL A 73 8.14 19.01 -26.87
N SER A 74 8.80 20.16 -26.65
CA SER A 74 8.95 20.75 -25.32
C SER A 74 7.60 21.19 -24.72
N GLU A 75 6.69 21.72 -25.54
CA GLU A 75 5.36 22.12 -25.08
C GLU A 75 4.51 20.89 -24.73
N ALA A 76 4.56 19.84 -25.56
CA ALA A 76 3.93 18.56 -25.28
C ALA A 76 4.42 17.96 -23.95
N VAL A 77 5.73 17.99 -23.71
CA VAL A 77 6.33 17.56 -22.45
C VAL A 77 5.80 18.39 -21.27
N SER A 78 5.64 19.71 -21.42
CA SER A 78 5.08 20.56 -20.36
C SER A 78 3.67 20.10 -19.96
N TYR A 79 2.80 19.83 -20.94
CA TYR A 79 1.44 19.33 -20.66
C TYR A 79 1.44 17.96 -19.96
N ILE A 80 2.36 17.05 -20.33
CA ILE A 80 2.53 15.76 -19.64
C ILE A 80 3.01 15.99 -18.20
N CYS A 81 3.98 16.89 -17.99
CA CYS A 81 4.50 17.22 -16.67
C CYS A 81 3.43 17.87 -15.77
N GLU A 82 2.48 18.61 -16.34
CA GLU A 82 1.35 19.22 -15.62
C GLU A 82 0.17 18.26 -15.40
N ALA A 83 0.14 17.12 -16.07
CA ALA A 83 -0.99 16.19 -16.01
C ALA A 83 -1.23 15.68 -14.58
N LYS A 84 -2.50 15.64 -14.16
CA LYS A 84 -2.94 15.11 -12.86
C LYS A 84 -3.29 13.63 -12.99
N LEU A 85 -2.27 12.78 -13.09
CA LEU A 85 -2.43 11.35 -13.30
C LEU A 85 -2.85 10.63 -12.01
N ARG A 86 -3.91 9.81 -12.08
CA ARG A 86 -4.22 8.83 -11.04
C ARG A 86 -3.39 7.57 -11.25
N SER A 87 -3.36 6.68 -10.26
CA SER A 87 -2.63 5.41 -10.38
C SER A 87 -3.13 4.55 -11.55
N ALA A 88 -4.43 4.59 -11.87
CA ALA A 88 -5.02 3.88 -13.00
C ALA A 88 -4.60 4.46 -14.36
N ASP A 89 -4.24 5.75 -14.42
CA ASP A 89 -3.92 6.45 -15.67
C ASP A 89 -2.44 6.29 -16.07
N ILE A 90 -1.59 5.70 -15.20
CA ILE A 90 -0.14 5.58 -15.42
C ILE A 90 0.18 4.77 -16.68
N GLN A 91 -0.49 3.64 -16.90
CA GLN A 91 -0.22 2.79 -18.08
C GLN A 91 -0.63 3.47 -19.39
N ALA A 92 -1.69 4.29 -19.38
CA ALA A 92 -2.05 5.12 -20.52
C ALA A 92 -0.97 6.18 -20.81
N ALA A 93 -0.48 6.86 -19.76
CA ALA A 93 0.62 7.81 -19.90
C ALA A 93 1.91 7.18 -20.43
N VAL A 94 2.25 5.95 -20.01
CA VAL A 94 3.42 5.21 -20.50
C VAL A 94 3.32 4.92 -21.99
N GLN A 95 2.15 4.53 -22.50
CA GLN A 95 1.93 4.28 -23.93
C GLN A 95 2.05 5.56 -24.76
N VAL A 96 1.44 6.65 -24.28
CA VAL A 96 1.57 7.98 -24.92
C VAL A 96 3.04 8.44 -24.95
N CYS A 97 3.76 8.29 -23.83
CA CYS A 97 5.19 8.64 -23.76
C CYS A 97 6.03 7.74 -24.68
N SER A 98 5.73 6.45 -24.79
CA SER A 98 6.43 5.52 -25.70
C SER A 98 6.24 5.93 -27.16
N LEU A 99 5.01 6.28 -27.58
CA LEU A 99 4.74 6.78 -28.93
C LEU A 99 5.57 8.03 -29.25
N LEU A 100 5.65 8.99 -28.32
CA LEU A 100 6.40 10.22 -28.50
C LEU A 100 7.91 9.98 -28.51
N HIS A 101 8.42 9.13 -27.62
CA HIS A 101 9.84 8.73 -27.56
C HIS A 101 10.31 8.03 -28.83
N GLN A 102 9.48 7.10 -29.35
CA GLN A 102 9.75 6.35 -30.57
C GLN A 102 9.73 7.24 -31.82
N ARG A 103 9.09 8.41 -31.76
CA ARG A 103 9.00 9.35 -32.89
C ARG A 103 10.01 10.50 -32.81
N TYR A 104 10.24 11.07 -31.63
CA TYR A 104 10.99 12.31 -31.46
C TYR A 104 12.20 12.11 -30.54
N LYS A 105 13.41 12.35 -31.05
CA LYS A 105 14.67 12.16 -30.32
C LYS A 105 14.77 12.95 -29.02
N ASP A 106 14.31 14.19 -29.06
CA ASP A 106 14.49 15.12 -27.95
C ASP A 106 13.41 14.95 -26.85
N PHE A 107 12.45 14.04 -27.05
CA PHE A 107 11.34 13.84 -26.12
C PHE A 107 11.80 13.34 -24.75
N SER A 108 12.53 12.22 -24.69
CA SER A 108 12.92 11.60 -23.42
C SER A 108 13.77 12.53 -22.55
N PRO A 109 14.84 13.19 -23.05
CA PRO A 109 15.62 14.13 -22.25
C PRO A 109 14.78 15.26 -21.64
N CYS A 110 13.89 15.87 -22.44
CA CYS A 110 12.99 16.92 -21.95
C CYS A 110 12.01 16.40 -20.90
N LEU A 111 11.42 15.21 -21.12
CA LEU A 111 10.46 14.60 -20.21
C LEU A 111 11.11 14.30 -18.85
N ILE A 112 12.27 13.66 -18.87
CA ILE A 112 13.00 13.30 -17.65
C ILE A 112 13.34 14.56 -16.85
N GLN A 113 13.87 15.59 -17.51
CA GLN A 113 14.17 16.87 -16.85
C GLN A 113 12.91 17.51 -16.25
N GLY A 114 11.78 17.48 -16.97
CA GLY A 114 10.52 18.04 -16.50
C GLY A 114 9.94 17.31 -15.28
N LEU A 115 9.94 15.96 -15.30
CA LEU A 115 9.43 15.15 -14.21
C LEU A 115 10.29 15.26 -12.94
N LEU A 116 11.61 15.36 -13.08
CA LEU A 116 12.52 15.47 -11.93
C LEU A 116 12.37 16.78 -11.14
N LYS A 117 11.86 17.86 -11.76
CA LYS A 117 11.58 19.14 -11.07
C LYS A 117 10.62 18.98 -9.89
N VAL A 118 9.73 17.98 -9.91
CA VAL A 118 8.77 17.71 -8.83
C VAL A 118 9.45 17.28 -7.53
N PHE A 119 10.68 16.76 -7.62
CA PHE A 119 11.47 16.29 -6.46
C PHE A 119 12.52 17.31 -6.00
N VAL A 120 12.66 18.45 -6.68
CA VAL A 120 13.55 19.51 -6.22
C VAL A 120 12.86 20.24 -5.07
N PRO A 121 13.54 20.45 -3.91
CA PRO A 121 12.99 21.24 -2.82
C PRO A 121 12.63 22.66 -3.29
N GLY A 122 11.36 23.04 -3.19
CA GLY A 122 10.92 24.42 -3.43
C GLY A 122 11.36 25.34 -2.30
N LYS A 123 11.54 26.65 -2.56
CA LYS A 123 11.73 27.63 -1.48
C LYS A 123 10.46 27.64 -0.63
N SER A 124 10.60 27.28 0.63
CA SER A 124 9.58 27.04 1.65
C SER A 124 8.85 28.29 2.14
N GLY A 125 8.57 29.24 1.25
CA GLY A 125 8.23 30.61 1.62
C GLY A 125 6.75 30.94 1.80
N ASP A 126 5.82 30.28 1.11
CA ASP A 126 4.45 30.85 1.01
C ASP A 126 3.32 29.88 0.60
N ASP A 127 3.44 28.56 0.83
CA ASP A 127 2.44 27.61 0.34
C ASP A 127 1.37 27.24 1.39
N LEU A 128 0.15 27.72 1.12
CA LEU A 128 -1.11 27.32 1.75
C LEU A 128 -1.24 25.77 1.80
N ASP A 129 -1.81 25.22 2.88
CA ASP A 129 -1.91 23.77 3.12
C ASP A 129 -2.59 22.97 1.98
N THR A 130 -3.48 23.60 1.21
CA THR A 130 -4.12 23.01 0.02
C THR A 130 -3.11 22.59 -1.05
N ASP A 131 -1.97 23.29 -1.15
CA ASP A 131 -0.94 22.98 -2.14
C ASP A 131 -0.06 21.78 -1.72
N LYS A 132 0.09 21.52 -0.42
CA LYS A 132 0.93 20.42 0.08
C LYS A 132 0.39 19.04 -0.29
N ASN A 133 -0.91 18.78 -0.08
CA ASN A 133 -1.52 17.50 -0.45
C ASN A 133 -1.51 17.29 -1.98
N SER A 134 -1.76 18.36 -2.76
CA SER A 134 -1.64 18.35 -4.22
C SER A 134 -0.22 17.99 -4.65
N ARG A 135 0.79 18.59 -4.01
CA ARG A 135 2.22 18.31 -4.23
C ARG A 135 2.59 16.88 -3.87
N ALA A 136 2.08 16.36 -2.75
CA ALA A 136 2.28 14.96 -2.35
C ALA A 136 1.69 13.99 -3.39
N MET A 137 0.47 14.22 -3.86
CA MET A 137 -0.14 13.43 -4.94
C MET A 137 0.66 13.53 -6.25
N LYS A 138 1.19 14.72 -6.56
CA LYS A 138 2.04 14.93 -7.73
C LYS A 138 3.36 14.17 -7.62
N LYS A 139 4.06 14.24 -6.48
CA LYS A 139 5.26 13.43 -6.21
C LYS A 139 4.96 11.94 -6.37
N ARG A 140 3.84 11.44 -5.85
CA ARG A 140 3.44 10.03 -5.94
C ARG A 140 3.23 9.59 -7.39
N SER A 141 2.38 10.29 -8.13
CA SER A 141 2.09 9.96 -9.54
C SER A 141 3.33 10.07 -10.43
N THR A 142 4.15 11.11 -10.25
CA THR A 142 5.41 11.29 -10.98
C THR A 142 6.41 10.18 -10.67
N LEU A 143 6.56 9.76 -9.41
CA LEU A 143 7.48 8.67 -9.04
C LEU A 143 7.05 7.35 -9.68
N LYS A 144 5.75 7.03 -9.62
CA LYS A 144 5.18 5.85 -10.29
C LYS A 144 5.44 5.88 -11.80
N LEU A 145 5.23 7.03 -12.44
CA LEU A 145 5.48 7.21 -13.86
C LEU A 145 6.96 7.01 -14.19
N LEU A 146 7.89 7.63 -13.44
CA LEU A 146 9.33 7.47 -13.65
C LEU A 146 9.77 6.01 -13.58
N ILE A 147 9.28 5.24 -12.60
CA ILE A 147 9.56 3.81 -12.46
C ILE A 147 9.07 3.03 -13.68
N GLU A 148 7.84 3.28 -14.13
CA GLU A 148 7.29 2.61 -15.31
C GLU A 148 8.02 3.00 -16.61
N LEU A 149 8.38 4.27 -16.77
CA LEU A 149 9.22 4.75 -17.88
C LEU A 149 10.61 4.11 -17.87
N TYR A 150 11.16 3.79 -16.70
CA TYR A 150 12.41 3.03 -16.58
C TYR A 150 12.25 1.59 -17.06
N PHE A 151 11.18 0.92 -16.63
CA PHE A 151 10.91 -0.45 -17.07
C PHE A 151 10.71 -0.54 -18.59
N VAL A 152 9.99 0.41 -19.20
CA VAL A 152 9.84 0.46 -20.66
C VAL A 152 11.02 1.10 -21.39
N GLY A 153 12.14 1.38 -20.73
CA GLY A 153 13.38 1.84 -21.39
C GLY A 153 13.34 3.25 -21.97
N ILE A 154 12.43 4.12 -21.51
CA ILE A 154 12.47 5.56 -21.83
C ILE A 154 13.44 6.27 -20.90
N VAL A 155 13.43 5.90 -19.61
CA VAL A 155 14.46 6.25 -18.64
C VAL A 155 15.48 5.11 -18.61
N GLU A 156 16.74 5.39 -18.90
CA GLU A 156 17.79 4.37 -18.87
C GLU A 156 18.70 4.50 -17.64
N ASP A 157 18.85 5.71 -17.11
CA ASP A 157 19.71 5.98 -15.97
C ASP A 157 18.99 5.76 -14.64
N ALA A 158 19.35 4.69 -13.94
CA ALA A 158 18.83 4.39 -12.61
C ALA A 158 19.31 5.38 -11.52
N SER A 159 20.34 6.20 -11.80
CA SER A 159 20.88 7.18 -10.83
C SER A 159 19.86 8.26 -10.45
N ILE A 160 18.86 8.51 -11.30
CA ILE A 160 17.79 9.46 -10.97
C ILE A 160 17.03 9.05 -9.70
N PHE A 161 16.85 7.73 -9.50
CA PHE A 161 16.18 7.20 -8.32
C PHE A 161 17.09 7.29 -7.09
N VAL A 162 18.42 7.17 -7.25
CA VAL A 162 19.37 7.38 -6.15
C VAL A 162 19.20 8.77 -5.54
N ASN A 163 19.10 9.80 -6.38
CA ASN A 163 18.92 11.17 -5.92
C ASN A 163 17.57 11.38 -5.23
N ILE A 164 16.48 10.84 -5.80
CA ILE A 164 15.14 10.93 -5.20
C ILE A 164 15.10 10.23 -3.84
N ILE A 165 15.62 9.00 -3.75
CA ILE A 165 15.60 8.24 -2.50
C ILE A 165 16.51 8.88 -1.46
N LYS A 166 17.65 9.44 -1.86
CA LYS A 166 18.52 10.21 -0.94
C LYS A 166 17.78 11.38 -0.28
N ASP A 167 17.00 12.14 -1.05
CA ASP A 167 16.16 13.24 -0.52
C ASP A 167 15.06 12.69 0.40
N LEU A 168 14.26 11.73 -0.07
CA LEU A 168 13.14 11.18 0.70
C LEU A 168 13.56 10.53 2.03
N THR A 169 14.78 9.99 2.10
CA THR A 169 15.36 9.37 3.31
C THR A 169 16.15 10.36 4.17
N SER A 170 16.17 11.65 3.85
CA SER A 170 16.82 12.67 4.68
C SER A 170 16.14 12.76 6.05
N LEU A 171 16.94 12.69 7.11
CA LEU A 171 16.46 12.78 8.50
C LEU A 171 15.93 14.18 8.85
N GLU A 172 16.25 15.20 8.05
CA GLU A 172 15.72 16.56 8.23
C GLU A 172 14.19 16.59 8.13
N HIS A 173 13.61 15.69 7.32
CA HIS A 173 12.17 15.60 7.14
C HIS A 173 11.44 15.05 8.38
N LEU A 174 12.13 14.36 9.29
CA LEU A 174 11.52 13.78 10.50
C LEU A 174 10.99 14.84 11.48
N LYS A 175 11.42 16.10 11.31
CA LYS A 175 10.91 17.24 12.09
C LYS A 175 9.51 17.69 11.66
N ASP A 176 9.09 17.31 10.46
CA ASP A 176 7.77 17.62 9.90
C ASP A 176 6.97 16.32 9.73
N ARG A 177 5.88 16.20 10.49
CA ARG A 177 5.01 15.03 10.49
C ARG A 177 4.38 14.76 9.12
N GLU A 178 3.96 15.80 8.40
CA GLU A 178 3.31 15.66 7.09
C GLU A 178 4.33 15.25 6.02
N ALA A 179 5.53 15.84 6.06
CA ALA A 179 6.64 15.45 5.20
C ALA A 179 7.04 13.99 5.45
N THR A 180 7.14 13.59 6.72
CA THR A 180 7.45 12.20 7.12
C THR A 180 6.41 11.22 6.59
N GLN A 181 5.11 11.51 6.78
CA GLN A 181 4.03 10.67 6.25
C GLN A 181 4.06 10.56 4.73
N THR A 182 4.32 11.68 4.04
CA THR A 182 4.43 11.71 2.58
C THR A 182 5.61 10.88 2.10
N ASN A 183 6.77 11.01 2.74
CA ASN A 183 7.98 10.27 2.39
C ASN A 183 7.82 8.77 2.65
N LEU A 184 7.25 8.36 3.79
CA LEU A 184 6.91 6.96 4.08
C LEU A 184 6.02 6.36 2.98
N SER A 185 4.99 7.09 2.55
CA SER A 185 4.11 6.65 1.47
C SER A 185 4.83 6.51 0.12
N LEU A 186 5.70 7.47 -0.23
CA LEU A 186 6.49 7.45 -1.46
C LEU A 186 7.50 6.31 -1.47
N LEU A 187 8.25 6.13 -0.37
CA LEU A 187 9.24 5.05 -0.21
C LEU A 187 8.58 3.67 -0.27
N SER A 188 7.45 3.49 0.43
CA SER A 188 6.69 2.23 0.39
C SER A 188 6.22 1.93 -1.04
N SER A 189 5.71 2.93 -1.77
CA SER A 189 5.29 2.76 -3.17
C SER A 189 6.47 2.46 -4.09
N PHE A 190 7.61 3.14 -3.91
CA PHE A 190 8.83 2.90 -4.69
C PHE A 190 9.30 1.45 -4.53
N VAL A 191 9.36 0.96 -3.30
CA VAL A 191 9.83 -0.39 -3.01
C VAL A 191 8.87 -1.45 -3.57
N ARG A 192 7.55 -1.29 -3.38
CA ARG A 192 6.56 -2.26 -3.88
C ARG A 192 6.56 -2.38 -5.40
N GLN A 193 6.73 -1.27 -6.12
CA GLN A 193 6.77 -1.27 -7.59
C GLN A 193 8.16 -1.63 -8.13
N GLY A 194 9.19 -1.29 -7.37
CA GLY A 194 10.59 -1.32 -7.76
C GLY A 194 11.41 -2.33 -6.97
N ARG A 195 10.86 -3.51 -6.64
CA ARG A 195 11.54 -4.56 -5.85
C ARG A 195 12.94 -4.91 -6.38
N LEU A 196 13.11 -4.84 -7.72
CA LEU A 196 14.40 -4.95 -8.39
C LEU A 196 15.48 -3.99 -7.84
N PHE A 197 15.13 -2.72 -7.56
CA PHE A 197 16.08 -1.71 -7.11
C PHE A 197 16.72 -2.09 -5.77
N ILE A 198 16.03 -2.88 -4.95
CA ILE A 198 16.57 -3.42 -3.70
C ILE A 198 16.91 -4.90 -3.82
N GLY A 199 16.99 -5.47 -5.02
CA GLY A 199 17.35 -6.87 -5.23
C GLY A 199 16.39 -7.88 -4.58
N LEU A 200 15.16 -7.45 -4.28
CA LEU A 200 14.08 -8.37 -3.90
C LEU A 200 13.45 -8.92 -5.18
N ARG A 201 13.10 -10.22 -5.15
CA ARG A 201 12.34 -10.85 -6.24
C ARG A 201 10.84 -10.78 -5.91
N SER A 202 10.01 -10.77 -6.94
CA SER A 202 8.57 -11.01 -6.77
C SER A 202 8.36 -12.52 -6.83
N HIS A 203 7.87 -13.11 -5.74
CA HIS A 203 7.57 -14.54 -5.69
C HIS A 203 6.54 -14.93 -6.77
N GLY A 204 6.75 -16.04 -7.46
CA GLY A 204 5.80 -16.57 -8.47
C GLY A 204 5.93 -16.00 -9.88
N HIS A 205 7.01 -15.27 -10.20
CA HIS A 205 7.21 -14.60 -11.50
C HIS A 205 8.53 -14.97 -12.21
N GLU A 206 9.01 -16.20 -12.03
CA GLU A 206 10.29 -16.70 -12.56
C GLU A 206 10.41 -16.57 -14.10
N SER A 207 9.29 -16.64 -14.82
CA SER A 207 9.24 -16.50 -16.28
C SER A 207 9.73 -15.15 -16.81
N TYR A 208 9.91 -14.16 -15.94
CA TYR A 208 10.33 -12.81 -16.30
C TYR A 208 11.70 -12.42 -15.73
N ASP A 209 12.42 -13.36 -15.10
CA ASP A 209 13.74 -13.11 -14.50
C ASP A 209 14.74 -12.55 -15.51
N GLU A 210 14.67 -12.97 -16.78
CA GLU A 210 15.54 -12.47 -17.86
C GLU A 210 15.31 -10.97 -18.12
N PHE A 211 14.05 -10.53 -18.23
CA PHE A 211 13.73 -9.11 -18.36
C PHE A 211 14.30 -8.28 -17.21
N PHE A 212 14.22 -8.77 -15.98
CA PHE A 212 14.76 -8.05 -14.82
C PHE A 212 16.29 -8.04 -14.78
N LYS A 213 16.97 -9.02 -15.38
CA LYS A 213 18.43 -9.02 -15.56
C LYS A 213 18.88 -7.98 -16.58
N ASP A 214 18.06 -7.73 -17.61
CA ASP A 214 18.31 -6.72 -18.66
C ASP A 214 18.11 -5.27 -18.19
N LEU A 215 17.77 -5.07 -16.91
CA LEU A 215 17.66 -3.74 -16.32
C LEU A 215 19.00 -3.29 -15.74
N ASN A 216 19.44 -2.10 -16.15
CA ASN A 216 20.74 -1.53 -15.82
C ASN A 216 20.76 -0.93 -14.40
N VAL A 217 20.51 -1.74 -13.37
CA VAL A 217 20.68 -1.35 -11.96
C VAL A 217 21.94 -2.00 -11.40
N THR A 218 22.96 -1.18 -11.10
CA THR A 218 24.26 -1.68 -10.64
C THR A 218 24.19 -2.25 -9.22
N ALA A 219 25.16 -3.11 -8.86
CA ALA A 219 25.26 -3.64 -7.50
C ALA A 219 25.40 -2.54 -6.44
N ASP A 220 26.15 -1.47 -6.76
CA ASP A 220 26.34 -0.32 -5.87
C ASP A 220 25.04 0.47 -5.68
N GLN A 221 24.26 0.66 -6.73
CA GLN A 221 22.92 1.28 -6.63
C GLN A 221 22.00 0.43 -5.76
N LYS A 222 21.96 -0.89 -5.97
CA LYS A 222 21.16 -1.81 -5.13
C LYS A 222 21.57 -1.73 -3.65
N LYS A 223 22.88 -1.71 -3.39
CA LYS A 223 23.44 -1.55 -2.04
C LYS A 223 23.06 -0.20 -1.43
N PHE A 224 23.11 0.87 -2.21
CA PHE A 224 22.67 2.20 -1.79
C PHE A 224 21.20 2.19 -1.39
N PHE A 225 20.29 1.71 -2.25
CA PHE A 225 18.86 1.70 -1.97
C PHE A 225 18.55 0.91 -0.70
N LYS A 226 19.11 -0.31 -0.57
CA LYS A 226 18.97 -1.11 0.65
C LYS A 226 19.42 -0.33 1.88
N LYS A 227 20.63 0.24 1.86
CA LYS A 227 21.19 0.97 3.01
C LYS A 227 20.32 2.17 3.38
N ALA A 228 19.95 3.01 2.41
CA ALA A 228 19.15 4.20 2.65
C ALA A 228 17.78 3.87 3.24
N LEU A 229 17.10 2.85 2.71
CA LEU A 229 15.78 2.42 3.20
C LEU A 229 15.84 1.81 4.60
N ASN A 230 16.83 0.94 4.89
CA ASN A 230 17.00 0.36 6.23
C ASN A 230 17.35 1.44 7.27
N SER A 231 18.32 2.31 6.97
CA SER A 231 18.67 3.40 7.89
C SER A 231 17.51 4.38 8.13
N TYR A 232 16.69 4.66 7.12
CA TYR A 232 15.49 5.47 7.30
C TYR A 232 14.43 4.72 8.13
N TYR A 233 14.24 3.42 7.89
CA TYR A 233 13.34 2.58 8.68
C TYR A 233 13.72 2.55 10.16
N ASP A 234 15.01 2.42 10.48
CA ASP A 234 15.50 2.47 11.86
C ASP A 234 15.16 3.83 12.50
N ALA A 235 15.45 4.94 11.82
CA ALA A 235 15.19 6.28 12.33
C ALA A 235 13.69 6.57 12.53
N VAL A 236 12.80 6.15 11.61
CA VAL A 236 11.35 6.31 11.81
C VAL A 236 10.78 5.37 12.86
N SER A 237 11.44 4.23 13.10
CA SER A 237 11.06 3.32 14.19
C SER A 237 11.42 3.91 15.55
N GLU A 238 12.57 4.56 15.68
CA GLU A 238 12.93 5.35 16.87
C GLU A 238 11.94 6.51 17.09
N LEU A 239 11.56 7.22 16.03
CA LEU A 239 10.53 8.26 16.10
C LEU A 239 9.19 7.70 16.59
N LEU A 240 8.76 6.56 16.03
CA LEU A 240 7.52 5.88 16.44
C LEU A 240 7.54 5.47 17.92
N GLN A 241 8.68 4.96 18.41
CA GLN A 241 8.86 4.63 19.83
C GLN A 241 8.76 5.88 20.71
N SER A 242 9.35 7.00 20.29
CA SER A 242 9.27 8.27 21.01
C SER A 242 7.85 8.85 21.04
N GLU A 243 7.09 8.73 19.94
CA GLU A 243 5.68 9.17 19.90
C GLU A 243 4.79 8.28 20.76
N ASN A 244 5.04 6.97 20.80
CA ASN A 244 4.35 6.06 21.73
C ASN A 244 4.63 6.42 23.19
N ALA A 245 5.89 6.63 23.57
CA ALA A 245 6.23 7.04 24.93
C ALA A 245 5.51 8.34 25.34
N SER A 246 5.42 9.30 24.41
CA SER A 246 4.68 10.55 24.61
C SER A 246 3.18 10.32 24.77
N LEU A 247 2.59 9.43 23.95
CA LEU A 247 1.18 9.06 24.04
C LEU A 247 0.87 8.41 25.40
N ARG A 248 1.74 7.51 25.87
CA ARG A 248 1.60 6.83 27.17
C ARG A 248 1.70 7.78 28.36
N LEU A 249 2.61 8.76 28.29
CA LEU A 249 2.69 9.81 29.32
C LEU A 249 1.39 10.62 29.39
N MET A 250 0.83 10.98 28.24
CA MET A 250 -0.44 11.71 28.17
C MET A 250 -1.62 10.86 28.67
N GLU A 251 -1.65 9.55 28.40
CA GLU A 251 -2.65 8.62 28.96
C GLU A 251 -2.58 8.57 30.49
N ALA A 252 -1.37 8.46 31.06
CA ALA A 252 -1.17 8.43 32.49
C ALA A 252 -1.54 9.76 33.17
N GLU A 253 -1.25 10.90 32.54
CA GLU A 253 -1.66 12.22 33.03
C GLU A 253 -3.17 12.38 32.99
N ASN A 254 -3.81 12.00 31.88
CA ASN A 254 -5.26 12.05 31.73
C ASN A 254 -5.97 11.14 32.74
N ALA A 255 -5.44 9.95 33.03
CA ALA A 255 -5.96 9.05 34.06
C ALA A 255 -5.88 9.68 35.46
N LYS A 256 -4.78 10.37 35.79
CA LYS A 256 -4.65 11.10 37.07
C LYS A 256 -5.68 12.21 37.18
N VAL A 257 -5.85 13.01 36.13
CA VAL A 257 -6.86 14.10 36.11
C VAL A 257 -8.26 13.54 36.29
N LEU A 258 -8.59 12.47 35.56
CA LEU A 258 -9.89 11.80 35.66
C LEU A 258 -10.13 11.25 37.08
N SER A 259 -9.12 10.63 37.70
CA SER A 259 -9.24 10.14 39.08
C SER A 259 -9.40 11.26 40.12
N ALA A 260 -8.80 12.43 39.88
CA ALA A 260 -8.81 13.55 40.83
C ALA A 260 -10.03 14.47 40.69
N LYS A 261 -10.53 14.67 39.46
CA LYS A 261 -11.61 15.63 39.15
C LYS A 261 -12.91 14.98 38.69
N GLY A 262 -12.89 13.69 38.35
CA GLY A 262 -14.04 12.95 37.81
C GLY A 262 -14.32 13.21 36.32
N GLU A 263 -13.69 14.22 35.71
CA GLU A 263 -13.88 14.60 34.32
C GLU A 263 -12.56 15.03 33.65
N LEU A 264 -12.49 14.85 32.34
CA LEU A 264 -11.42 15.34 31.47
C LEU A 264 -11.91 16.59 30.74
N SER A 265 -11.05 17.60 30.61
CA SER A 265 -11.40 18.79 29.83
C SER A 265 -11.48 18.46 28.33
N ASP A 266 -12.28 19.24 27.60
CA ASP A 266 -12.37 19.15 26.14
C ASP A 266 -11.00 19.36 25.47
N GLU A 267 -10.17 20.25 26.03
CA GLU A 267 -8.81 20.52 25.53
C GLU A 267 -7.88 19.30 25.68
N ASN A 268 -7.90 18.63 26.84
CA ASN A 268 -7.09 17.42 27.06
C ASN A 268 -7.55 16.28 26.15
N THR A 269 -8.86 16.13 25.99
CA THR A 269 -9.46 15.13 25.09
C THR A 269 -9.04 15.38 23.64
N ALA A 270 -9.15 16.62 23.16
CA ALA A 270 -8.76 17.00 21.81
C ALA A 270 -7.25 16.83 21.56
N SER A 271 -6.40 17.18 22.54
CA SER A 271 -4.95 17.01 22.46
C SER A 271 -4.55 15.52 22.37
N TYR A 272 -5.15 14.68 23.21
CA TYR A 272 -4.95 13.23 23.19
C TYR A 272 -5.40 12.61 21.86
N GLU A 273 -6.60 12.96 21.37
CA GLU A 273 -7.07 12.47 20.08
C GLU A 273 -6.16 12.87 18.93
N LYS A 274 -5.63 14.11 18.95
CA LYS A 274 -4.71 14.60 17.93
C LYS A 274 -3.39 13.81 17.94
N LEU A 275 -2.82 13.57 19.13
CA LEU A 275 -1.59 12.79 19.28
C LEU A 275 -1.81 11.32 18.88
N ARG A 276 -2.91 10.72 19.30
CA ARG A 276 -3.29 9.34 18.93
C ARG A 276 -3.47 9.18 17.41
N LYS A 277 -4.20 10.08 16.76
CA LYS A 277 -4.38 10.08 15.29
C LYS A 277 -3.03 10.22 14.56
N SER A 278 -2.13 11.06 15.08
CA SER A 278 -0.76 11.21 14.55
C SER A 278 0.03 9.90 14.67
N PHE A 279 0.01 9.29 15.86
CA PHE A 279 0.69 8.03 16.14
C PHE A 279 0.18 6.90 15.23
N ASP A 280 -1.15 6.72 15.13
CA ASP A 280 -1.76 5.69 14.28
C ASP A 280 -1.36 5.86 12.80
N GLN A 281 -1.26 7.11 12.35
CA GLN A 281 -0.87 7.44 10.99
C GLN A 281 0.61 7.17 10.72
N LEU A 282 1.49 7.45 11.70
CA LEU A 282 2.91 7.11 11.65
C LEU A 282 3.10 5.59 11.69
N LEU A 283 2.46 4.88 12.62
CA LEU A 283 2.50 3.43 12.75
C LEU A 283 2.12 2.74 11.44
N ARG A 284 1.02 3.18 10.80
CA ARG A 284 0.60 2.67 9.49
C ARG A 284 1.65 2.92 8.41
N GLY A 285 2.29 4.09 8.41
CA GLY A 285 3.35 4.44 7.47
C GLY A 285 4.60 3.57 7.65
N VAL A 286 5.08 3.44 8.88
CA VAL A 286 6.25 2.62 9.23
C VAL A 286 5.99 1.14 8.93
N SER A 287 4.82 0.62 9.30
CA SER A 287 4.43 -0.77 9.02
C SER A 287 4.36 -1.06 7.52
N SER A 288 3.79 -0.13 6.73
CA SER A 288 3.72 -0.26 5.28
C SER A 288 5.11 -0.26 4.62
N LEU A 289 6.04 0.53 5.16
CA LEU A 289 7.43 0.53 4.71
C LEU A 289 8.12 -0.78 5.09
N ALA A 290 7.97 -1.24 6.34
CA ALA A 290 8.54 -2.50 6.83
C ALA A 290 8.13 -3.68 5.94
N GLU A 291 6.83 -3.81 5.68
CA GLU A 291 6.28 -4.84 4.80
C GLU A 291 6.86 -4.73 3.38
N ALA A 292 7.02 -3.51 2.85
CA ALA A 292 7.56 -3.31 1.51
C ALA A 292 9.02 -3.78 1.39
N ILE A 293 9.84 -3.54 2.42
CA ILE A 293 11.26 -3.96 2.48
C ILE A 293 11.46 -5.38 3.02
N ASP A 294 10.38 -6.15 3.17
CA ASP A 294 10.35 -7.52 3.74
C ASP A 294 10.92 -7.62 5.17
N LEU A 295 10.70 -6.59 5.99
CA LEU A 295 10.96 -6.62 7.43
C LEU A 295 9.65 -6.79 8.21
N GLN A 296 9.75 -7.30 9.44
CA GLN A 296 8.61 -7.30 10.35
C GLN A 296 8.33 -5.88 10.86
N PRO A 297 7.04 -5.49 10.96
CA PRO A 297 6.66 -4.22 11.58
C PRO A 297 7.22 -4.09 13.00
N PRO A 298 7.50 -2.87 13.48
CA PRO A 298 7.98 -2.67 14.84
C PRO A 298 6.94 -3.18 15.85
N VAL A 299 7.37 -4.03 16.78
CA VAL A 299 6.54 -4.44 17.92
C VAL A 299 6.67 -3.37 18.99
N MET A 300 5.54 -2.80 19.40
CA MET A 300 5.49 -1.87 20.52
C MET A 300 5.49 -2.69 21.82
N PRO A 301 6.26 -2.29 22.85
CA PRO A 301 6.19 -2.96 24.16
C PRO A 301 4.75 -2.95 24.69
N ASP A 302 4.21 -4.14 24.98
CA ASP A 302 2.96 -4.29 25.71
C ASP A 302 3.24 -4.01 27.18
N ASP A 303 2.77 -2.88 27.68
CA ASP A 303 2.66 -2.68 29.11
C ASP A 303 1.39 -3.41 29.56
N GLY A 304 1.55 -4.39 30.45
CA GLY A 304 0.49 -5.25 31.02
C GLY A 304 -0.68 -4.53 31.71
N ASN A 305 -0.81 -3.21 31.55
CA ASN A 305 -1.94 -2.38 31.97
C ASN A 305 -2.94 -2.09 30.83
N THR A 306 -2.70 -2.58 29.61
CA THR A 306 -3.73 -2.53 28.57
C THR A 306 -4.65 -3.73 28.74
N THR A 307 -5.81 -3.52 29.36
CA THR A 307 -6.95 -4.45 29.33
C THR A 307 -7.39 -4.65 27.88
N ARG A 308 -6.65 -5.49 27.16
CA ARG A 308 -7.00 -5.92 25.81
C ARG A 308 -8.11 -6.94 25.97
N VAL A 309 -9.35 -6.48 25.85
CA VAL A 309 -10.51 -7.34 25.57
C VAL A 309 -10.28 -7.97 24.19
N THR A 310 -9.53 -9.07 24.14
CA THR A 310 -9.55 -10.01 23.03
C THR A 310 -10.24 -11.27 23.49
N THR A 311 -11.48 -11.42 23.02
CA THR A 311 -12.18 -12.70 22.91
C THR A 311 -11.31 -13.69 22.12
N GLY A 312 -10.97 -14.83 22.70
CA GLY A 312 -10.31 -15.93 21.99
C GLY A 312 -9.33 -16.72 22.84
N THR A 313 -9.88 -17.68 23.59
CA THR A 313 -9.39 -19.06 23.80
C THR A 313 -7.89 -19.33 23.55
N ASP A 314 -7.12 -19.54 24.61
CA ASP A 314 -6.64 -20.88 24.97
C ASP A 314 -5.87 -20.88 26.31
N VAL A 315 -6.18 -21.88 27.14
CA VAL A 315 -5.63 -22.13 28.47
C VAL A 315 -4.63 -23.30 28.41
N THR A 316 -3.34 -22.99 28.62
CA THR A 316 -2.34 -23.60 29.56
C THR A 316 -1.94 -25.10 29.42
N PRO A 317 -0.90 -25.67 30.12
CA PRO A 317 -0.10 -25.15 31.27
C PRO A 317 1.41 -25.56 31.44
N SER A 318 2.01 -24.90 32.45
CA SER A 318 3.15 -25.30 33.35
C SER A 318 4.59 -25.04 32.84
N SER A 319 5.57 -24.61 33.66
CA SER A 319 5.82 -24.89 35.09
C SER A 319 6.70 -23.81 35.77
N GLY A 320 6.46 -23.51 37.05
CA GLY A 320 7.46 -22.80 37.88
C GLY A 320 6.90 -22.11 39.12
N LYS A 321 6.83 -22.85 40.22
CA LYS A 321 6.62 -22.47 41.65
C LYS A 321 6.76 -20.99 42.03
N GLU A 322 5.67 -20.40 42.57
CA GLU A 322 5.57 -19.76 43.90
C GLU A 322 4.09 -19.42 44.21
N PRO A 323 3.65 -19.38 45.49
CA PRO A 323 2.24 -19.18 45.84
C PRO A 323 1.92 -17.68 45.88
N SER A 324 1.51 -17.11 44.75
CA SER A 324 0.84 -15.82 44.74
C SER A 324 -0.60 -16.01 45.20
N VAL A 325 -0.98 -15.25 46.22
CA VAL A 325 -2.38 -15.05 46.63
C VAL A 325 -3.19 -14.72 45.36
N LEU A 326 -4.14 -15.57 45.02
CA LEU A 326 -5.07 -15.33 43.91
C LEU A 326 -5.95 -14.16 44.33
N GLU A 327 -5.81 -13.00 43.67
CA GLU A 327 -6.80 -11.94 43.78
C GLU A 327 -8.17 -12.49 43.34
N PRO A 328 -9.26 -12.16 44.05
CA PRO A 328 -10.60 -12.55 43.65
C PRO A 328 -10.86 -12.04 42.22
N ILE A 329 -11.17 -12.96 41.30
CA ILE A 329 -11.52 -12.65 39.91
C ILE A 329 -12.80 -11.78 39.81
N TRP A 330 -13.58 -11.74 40.89
CA TRP A 330 -14.85 -11.05 41.00
C TRP A 330 -14.82 -10.08 42.19
N ASP A 331 -15.27 -8.86 41.97
CA ASP A 331 -15.34 -7.81 43.00
C ASP A 331 -16.41 -8.14 44.08
N ASP A 332 -17.44 -8.91 43.73
CA ASP A 332 -18.51 -9.36 44.63
C ASP A 332 -19.14 -10.69 44.18
N ASP A 333 -19.78 -11.38 45.12
CA ASP A 333 -20.35 -12.73 44.93
C ASP A 333 -21.64 -12.72 44.08
N ASP A 334 -22.35 -11.58 44.00
CA ASP A 334 -23.55 -11.42 43.16
C ASP A 334 -23.14 -11.36 41.67
N THR A 335 -22.08 -10.61 41.34
CA THR A 335 -21.50 -10.55 39.99
C THR A 335 -21.02 -11.93 39.55
N LYS A 336 -20.33 -12.66 40.43
CA LYS A 336 -19.92 -14.05 40.16
C LYS A 336 -21.11 -14.96 39.87
N THR A 337 -22.14 -14.88 40.71
CA THR A 337 -23.33 -15.73 40.57
C THR A 337 -24.08 -15.43 39.26
N PHE A 338 -24.13 -14.17 38.82
CA PHE A 338 -24.75 -13.80 37.55
C PHE A 338 -24.08 -14.46 36.33
N TYR A 339 -22.74 -14.57 36.35
CA TYR A 339 -21.97 -15.15 35.23
C TYR A 339 -21.79 -16.68 35.35
N GLU A 340 -21.81 -17.24 36.54
CA GLU A 340 -21.66 -18.69 36.76
C GLU A 340 -23.00 -19.44 36.77
N SER A 341 -24.11 -18.78 37.15
CA SER A 341 -25.44 -19.37 37.16
C SER A 341 -26.14 -19.19 35.81
N LEU A 342 -25.73 -19.99 34.82
CA LEU A 342 -26.40 -20.00 33.53
C LEU A 342 -27.85 -20.49 33.64
N PRO A 343 -28.83 -19.78 33.06
CA PRO A 343 -30.23 -20.22 33.03
C PRO A 343 -30.37 -21.56 32.31
N ASP A 344 -31.22 -22.45 32.81
CA ASP A 344 -31.54 -23.70 32.12
C ASP A 344 -32.30 -23.40 30.81
N LEU A 345 -31.60 -23.50 29.69
CA LEU A 345 -32.15 -23.22 28.36
C LEU A 345 -33.33 -24.14 28.02
N ARG A 346 -33.48 -25.30 28.66
CA ARG A 346 -34.63 -26.20 28.48
C ARG A 346 -35.93 -25.63 29.05
N ALA A 347 -35.84 -24.71 30.02
CA ALA A 347 -37.00 -24.06 30.61
C ALA A 347 -37.50 -22.87 29.77
N PHE A 348 -36.65 -22.31 28.90
CA PHE A 348 -36.95 -21.07 28.16
C PHE A 348 -36.98 -21.23 26.64
N VAL A 349 -36.45 -22.33 26.10
CA VAL A 349 -36.36 -22.57 24.65
C VAL A 349 -37.13 -23.85 24.30
N PRO A 350 -38.07 -23.81 23.32
CA PRO A 350 -38.79 -24.99 22.88
C PRO A 350 -37.86 -26.14 22.47
N ALA A 351 -38.13 -27.35 22.96
CA ALA A 351 -37.29 -28.54 22.79
C ALA A 351 -36.93 -28.89 21.34
N VAL A 352 -37.75 -28.45 20.37
CA VAL A 352 -37.51 -28.64 18.93
C VAL A 352 -36.25 -27.90 18.45
N LEU A 353 -35.88 -26.78 19.07
CA LEU A 353 -34.68 -26.01 18.75
C LEU A 353 -33.42 -26.52 19.46
N LEU A 354 -33.58 -27.38 20.48
CA LEU A 354 -32.48 -28.01 21.24
C LEU A 354 -32.05 -29.36 20.65
N GLY A 355 -32.58 -29.76 19.49
CA GLY A 355 -32.13 -30.94 18.74
C GLY A 355 -32.63 -32.29 19.27
N GLU A 356 -33.52 -32.32 20.26
CA GLU A 356 -34.01 -33.57 20.88
C GLU A 356 -35.01 -34.36 20.00
N ALA A 357 -35.34 -33.88 18.80
CA ALA A 357 -36.26 -34.55 17.87
C ALA A 357 -35.70 -35.84 17.27
N GLU A 358 -34.38 -36.04 17.24
CA GLU A 358 -33.77 -37.23 16.60
C GLU A 358 -33.62 -38.44 17.54
N GLN A 359 -33.69 -38.26 18.86
CA GLN A 359 -33.53 -39.38 19.80
C GLN A 359 -34.78 -40.26 19.95
N LYS A 360 -35.99 -39.76 19.63
CA LYS A 360 -37.23 -40.58 19.72
C LYS A 360 -37.47 -41.51 18.52
N LEU A 361 -36.82 -41.30 17.38
CA LEU A 361 -36.92 -42.19 16.22
C LEU A 361 -36.02 -43.44 16.34
N ASN A 362 -34.93 -43.35 17.13
CA ASN A 362 -33.98 -44.45 17.25
C ASN A 362 -34.38 -45.50 18.32
N GLU A 363 -35.23 -45.14 19.29
CA GLU A 363 -35.76 -46.09 20.28
C GLU A 363 -36.96 -46.93 19.76
N GLN A 364 -37.70 -46.44 18.76
CA GLN A 364 -38.79 -47.21 18.14
C GLN A 364 -38.27 -48.27 17.16
N HIS A 365 -37.09 -48.08 16.56
CA HIS A 365 -36.48 -49.06 15.65
C HIS A 365 -35.81 -50.25 16.37
N ALA A 366 -35.49 -50.12 17.66
CA ALA A 366 -34.91 -51.21 18.46
C ALA A 366 -35.96 -52.18 19.03
N LYS A 367 -37.20 -51.73 19.30
CA LYS A 367 -38.29 -52.59 19.81
C LYS A 367 -39.02 -53.41 18.73
N GLY A 368 -38.83 -53.11 17.45
CA GLY A 368 -39.43 -53.85 16.34
C GLY A 368 -38.64 -55.09 15.88
N ARG A 369 -37.44 -55.32 16.41
CA ARG A 369 -36.54 -56.40 15.96
C ARG A 369 -36.38 -57.56 16.96
N GLU A 370 -36.95 -57.45 18.16
CA GLU A 370 -36.96 -58.52 19.18
C GLU A 370 -38.29 -59.30 19.25
N GLN A 371 -39.32 -58.92 18.48
CA GLN A 371 -40.62 -59.65 18.42
C GLN A 371 -40.76 -60.59 17.20
N SER A 372 -39.72 -60.77 16.38
CA SER A 372 -39.76 -61.67 15.20
C SER A 372 -38.82 -62.87 15.29
N SER A 373 -38.27 -63.20 16.47
CA SER A 373 -37.40 -64.37 16.68
C SER A 373 -37.96 -65.44 17.64
N GLU A 374 -39.26 -65.41 17.98
CA GLU A 374 -39.90 -66.46 18.80
C GLU A 374 -41.10 -67.18 18.14
N SER A 375 -41.22 -67.11 16.81
CA SER A 375 -42.27 -67.84 16.06
C SER A 375 -41.74 -68.56 14.82
N ASN A 376 -40.65 -69.33 14.97
CA ASN A 376 -40.29 -70.39 14.01
C ASN A 376 -39.37 -71.45 14.66
N ALA A 377 -39.91 -72.17 15.64
CA ALA A 377 -39.36 -73.44 16.09
C ALA A 377 -40.50 -74.37 16.54
N GLU A 378 -41.48 -74.60 15.68
CA GLU A 378 -42.29 -75.83 15.66
C GLU A 378 -42.63 -76.16 14.21
N GLN A 379 -42.31 -77.41 13.84
CA GLN A 379 -42.63 -78.14 12.60
C GLN A 379 -41.57 -78.16 11.48
N GLU A 380 -40.90 -79.33 11.45
CA GLU A 380 -40.19 -80.04 10.36
C GLU A 380 -38.87 -79.46 9.79
#